data_AF-A0A9E5Z1M7-F1
#
_entry.id   AF-A0A9E5Z1M7-F1
#
_cell.length_a   1.000
_cell.length_b   1.000
_cell.length_c   1.000
_cell.angle_alpha   90.00
_cell.angle_beta   90.00
_cell.angle_gamma   90.00
#
_symmetry.space_group_name_H-M   'P 1'
#
loop_
_entity.id
_entity.type
_entity.pdbx_description
1 polymer ?
#
loop_
_entity_poly.entity_id
_entity_poly.type
_entity_poly.pdbx_seq_one_letter_code
_entity_poly.pdbx_strand_id
1 'polypeptide(L)'
;QWGNITAGIDLVRKRLGRTAYGMTWPLVTRADGTKFGKTADGAVWLDARRTSPYQFRQYWIQLADADIDRMLMQFSLHSVEVIKEIIAEQRLNPESRIAQRSLARELTTLVHGEEAAEAAEQAAAVLFGANPMSATPATLHLIASEVPVTQMGAAALTDSVAVLVETKLASSNGEARRLLTQRSVRANGEQLDQQTQIAKIPLLHGRWLLLRKGKTSYHLVDIVR
;
A
#
# COMPACT_ATOMS: atom_id res chain seq x y z
N GLN A 1 -4.38 27.76 -15.15
CA GLN A 1 -4.80 27.39 -16.52
C GLN A 1 -5.83 28.34 -17.11
N TRP A 2 -6.68 29.00 -16.30
CA TRP A 2 -7.72 29.93 -16.81
C TRP A 2 -7.24 30.92 -17.87
N GLY A 3 -6.15 31.67 -17.63
CA GLY A 3 -5.65 32.65 -18.60
C GLY A 3 -5.28 32.07 -19.97
N ASN A 4 -4.73 30.85 -20.00
CA ASN A 4 -4.42 30.16 -21.26
C ASN A 4 -5.70 29.71 -21.99
N ILE A 5 -6.72 29.28 -21.23
CA ILE A 5 -8.02 28.86 -21.76
C ILE A 5 -8.72 30.05 -22.43
N THR A 6 -8.80 31.20 -21.75
CA THR A 6 -9.43 32.40 -22.30
C THR A 6 -8.67 32.95 -23.51
N ALA A 7 -7.33 32.91 -23.49
CA ALA A 7 -6.52 33.27 -24.65
C ALA A 7 -6.81 32.36 -25.87
N GLY A 8 -7.04 31.07 -25.64
CA GLY A 8 -7.46 30.13 -26.67
C GLY A 8 -8.85 30.44 -27.24
N ILE A 9 -9.82 30.79 -26.39
CA ILE A 9 -11.18 31.19 -26.81
C ILE A 9 -11.11 32.43 -27.73
N ASP A 10 -10.32 33.43 -27.35
CA ASP A 10 -10.13 34.64 -28.17
C ASP A 10 -9.47 34.31 -29.52
N LEU A 11 -8.50 33.39 -29.53
CA LEU A 11 -7.83 32.96 -30.75
C LEU A 11 -8.80 32.25 -31.71
N VAL A 12 -9.65 31.34 -31.21
CA VAL A 12 -10.67 30.65 -32.01
C VAL A 12 -11.64 31.66 -32.63
N ARG A 13 -12.09 32.65 -31.85
CA ARG A 13 -12.96 33.71 -32.36
C ARG A 13 -12.29 34.53 -33.46
N LYS A 14 -11.03 34.93 -33.26
CA LYS A 14 -10.27 35.76 -34.22
C LYS A 14 -9.93 35.02 -35.52
N ARG A 15 -9.56 33.75 -35.45
CA ARG A 15 -9.06 32.99 -36.61
C ARG A 15 -10.15 32.26 -37.37
N LEU A 16 -11.17 31.78 -36.67
CA LEU A 16 -12.21 30.92 -37.26
C LEU A 16 -13.59 31.60 -37.26
N GLY A 17 -13.76 32.74 -36.57
CA GLY A 17 -15.07 33.40 -36.46
C GLY A 17 -16.09 32.59 -35.64
N ARG A 18 -15.65 31.58 -34.87
CA ARG A 18 -16.52 30.67 -34.10
C ARG A 18 -16.46 30.97 -32.61
N THR A 19 -17.52 30.59 -31.90
CA THR A 19 -17.57 30.64 -30.43
C THR A 19 -16.96 29.37 -29.84
N ALA A 20 -16.14 29.53 -28.80
CA ALA A 20 -15.62 28.45 -27.98
C ALA A 20 -15.89 28.74 -26.50
N TYR A 21 -15.88 27.69 -25.68
CA TYR A 21 -16.13 27.77 -24.25
C TYR A 21 -14.99 27.12 -23.48
N GLY A 22 -14.84 27.52 -22.22
CA GLY A 22 -13.82 27.00 -21.34
C GLY A 22 -14.39 26.75 -19.95
N MET A 23 -13.94 25.67 -19.33
CA MET A 23 -14.26 25.33 -17.94
C MET A 23 -12.96 25.02 -17.22
N THR A 24 -12.88 25.39 -15.95
CA THR A 24 -11.79 24.98 -15.07
C THR A 24 -12.32 24.13 -13.94
N TRP A 25 -11.49 23.18 -13.52
CA TRP A 25 -11.72 22.40 -12.33
C TRP A 25 -11.06 23.07 -11.11
N PRO A 26 -11.67 23.02 -9.91
CA PRO A 26 -11.02 23.51 -8.70
C PRO A 26 -9.71 22.77 -8.43
N LEU A 27 -8.76 23.47 -7.84
CA LEU A 27 -7.56 22.82 -7.30
C LEU A 27 -7.95 21.97 -6.10
N VAL A 28 -7.50 20.72 -6.09
CA VAL A 28 -7.74 19.81 -4.97
C VAL A 28 -6.83 20.20 -3.80
N THR A 29 -7.43 20.52 -2.67
CA THR A 29 -6.78 20.84 -1.40
C THR A 29 -7.24 19.87 -0.33
N ARG A 30 -6.46 19.63 0.72
CA ARG A 30 -6.91 18.89 1.91
C ARG A 30 -7.57 19.83 2.91
N ALA A 31 -8.33 19.28 3.85
CA ALA A 31 -9.01 20.05 4.90
C ALA A 31 -8.02 20.82 5.79
N ASP A 32 -6.78 20.32 5.93
CA ASP A 32 -5.68 20.97 6.64
C ASP A 32 -4.99 22.11 5.86
N GLY A 33 -5.47 22.44 4.65
CA GLY A 33 -4.91 23.47 3.78
C GLY A 33 -3.69 23.04 2.97
N THR A 34 -3.19 21.82 3.15
CA THR A 34 -2.08 21.30 2.35
C THR A 34 -2.53 20.93 0.93
N LYS A 35 -1.59 20.98 -0.01
CA LYS A 35 -1.85 20.63 -1.41
C LYS A 35 -2.03 19.12 -1.55
N PHE A 36 -3.11 18.71 -2.21
CA PHE A 36 -3.37 17.30 -2.49
C PHE A 36 -2.26 16.70 -3.38
N GLY A 37 -1.89 15.45 -3.11
CA GLY A 37 -0.86 14.73 -3.86
C GLY A 37 0.58 15.03 -3.45
N LYS A 38 0.81 15.81 -2.38
CA LYS A 38 2.11 15.91 -1.70
C LYS A 38 2.07 15.09 -0.41
N THR A 39 2.85 14.01 -0.34
CA THR A 39 3.18 13.31 0.89
C THR A 39 4.48 13.88 1.48
N ALA A 40 4.84 13.46 2.69
CA ALA A 40 6.16 13.77 3.27
C ALA A 40 7.31 13.31 2.34
N ASP A 41 7.08 12.25 1.56
CA ASP A 41 8.05 11.64 0.64
C ASP A 41 7.95 12.17 -0.82
N GLY A 42 7.06 13.12 -1.10
CA GLY A 42 6.95 13.78 -2.40
C GLY A 42 5.62 13.54 -3.13
N ALA A 43 5.67 13.39 -4.46
CA ALA A 43 4.48 13.25 -5.29
C ALA A 43 4.02 11.78 -5.38
N VAL A 44 2.70 11.58 -5.44
CA VAL A 44 2.09 10.28 -5.76
C VAL A 44 2.08 10.13 -7.29
N TRP A 45 2.89 9.21 -7.80
CA TRP A 45 3.01 8.97 -9.24
C TRP A 45 2.02 7.90 -9.70
N LEU A 46 1.62 7.97 -10.97
CA LEU A 46 0.84 6.92 -11.63
C LEU A 46 1.74 5.79 -12.17
N ASP A 47 3.05 6.04 -12.35
CA ASP A 47 4.01 5.00 -12.75
C ASP A 47 4.33 4.10 -11.55
N ALA A 48 4.00 2.80 -11.67
CA ALA A 48 4.20 1.79 -10.64
C ALA A 48 5.66 1.64 -10.17
N ARG A 49 6.63 2.06 -10.98
CA ARG A 49 8.07 2.04 -10.62
C ARG A 49 8.47 3.19 -9.70
N ARG A 50 7.65 4.24 -9.63
CA ARG A 50 7.90 5.45 -8.82
C ARG A 50 7.04 5.50 -7.57
N THR A 51 5.80 5.01 -7.68
CA THR A 51 4.92 4.79 -6.54
C THR A 51 4.30 3.42 -6.76
N SER A 52 4.63 2.46 -5.89
CA SER A 52 4.12 1.09 -6.07
C SER A 52 2.59 1.08 -5.96
N PRO A 53 1.89 0.10 -6.55
CA PRO A 53 0.44 -0.04 -6.38
C PRO A 53 0.02 -0.13 -4.91
N TYR A 54 0.87 -0.69 -4.05
CA TYR A 54 0.67 -0.68 -2.60
C TYR A 54 0.70 0.74 -2.04
N GLN A 55 1.74 1.53 -2.32
CA GLN A 55 1.86 2.91 -1.84
C GLN A 55 0.74 3.80 -2.40
N PHE A 56 0.40 3.62 -3.67
CA PHE A 56 -0.72 4.32 -4.30
C PHE A 56 -2.03 4.02 -3.56
N ARG A 57 -2.33 2.75 -3.29
CA ARG A 57 -3.48 2.34 -2.48
C ARG A 57 -3.42 2.95 -1.07
N GLN A 58 -2.27 2.86 -0.40
CA GLN A 58 -2.10 3.39 0.96
C GLN A 58 -2.34 4.89 1.05
N TYR A 59 -1.95 5.67 0.03
CA TYR A 59 -2.21 7.10 -0.02
C TYR A 59 -3.71 7.42 0.11
N TRP A 60 -4.57 6.68 -0.60
CA TRP A 60 -6.03 6.85 -0.52
C TRP A 60 -6.60 6.30 0.79
N ILE A 61 -6.08 5.16 1.26
CA ILE A 61 -6.47 4.58 2.55
C ILE A 61 -6.17 5.54 3.72
N GLN A 62 -5.10 6.32 3.63
CA GLN A 62 -4.64 7.23 4.68
C GLN A 62 -5.37 8.58 4.68
N LEU A 63 -6.30 8.83 3.76
CA LEU A 63 -7.09 10.05 3.77
C LEU A 63 -7.85 10.22 5.09
N ALA A 64 -7.92 11.46 5.55
CA ALA A 64 -8.71 11.82 6.72
C ALA A 64 -10.20 11.70 6.41
N ASP A 65 -10.99 11.36 7.43
CA ASP A 65 -12.45 11.25 7.29
C ASP A 65 -13.07 12.60 6.90
N ALA A 66 -12.47 13.72 7.30
CA ALA A 66 -12.91 15.06 6.89
C ALA A 66 -12.76 15.33 5.38
N ASP A 67 -11.91 14.58 4.68
CA ASP A 67 -11.66 14.74 3.25
C ASP A 67 -12.41 13.71 2.40
N ILE A 68 -12.69 12.52 2.93
CA ILE A 68 -13.05 11.36 2.10
C ILE A 68 -14.36 11.54 1.32
N ASP A 69 -15.39 12.14 1.92
CA ASP A 69 -16.68 12.42 1.26
C ASP A 69 -16.48 13.27 -0.02
N ARG A 70 -15.66 14.32 0.09
CA ARG A 70 -15.33 15.21 -1.03
C ARG A 70 -14.45 14.50 -2.05
N MET A 71 -13.50 13.67 -1.62
CA MET A 71 -12.62 12.94 -2.52
C MET A 71 -13.38 11.90 -3.33
N LEU A 72 -14.32 11.17 -2.70
CA LEU A 72 -15.23 10.26 -3.42
C LEU A 72 -15.99 11.01 -4.53
N MET A 73 -16.63 12.13 -4.20
CA MET A 73 -17.41 12.92 -5.16
C MET A 73 -16.58 13.52 -6.31
N GLN A 74 -15.26 13.69 -6.12
CA GLN A 74 -14.38 14.28 -7.13
C GLN A 74 -13.64 13.26 -7.98
N PHE A 75 -13.32 12.09 -7.42
CA PHE A 75 -12.43 11.11 -8.06
C PHE A 75 -13.11 9.80 -8.42
N SER A 76 -14.19 9.42 -7.73
CA SER A 76 -14.91 8.18 -8.04
C SER A 76 -15.67 8.33 -9.36
N LEU A 77 -15.73 7.23 -10.11
CA LEU A 77 -16.53 7.07 -11.32
C LEU A 77 -17.88 6.39 -11.04
N HIS A 78 -18.15 6.02 -9.79
CA HIS A 78 -19.47 5.56 -9.37
C HIS A 78 -20.54 6.64 -9.52
N SER A 79 -21.81 6.23 -9.57
CA SER A 79 -22.92 7.19 -9.58
C SER A 79 -23.01 7.93 -8.24
N VAL A 80 -23.60 9.12 -8.27
CA VAL A 80 -23.75 9.96 -7.07
C VAL A 80 -24.59 9.25 -5.99
N GLU A 81 -25.54 8.42 -6.40
CA GLU A 81 -26.38 7.61 -5.50
C GLU A 81 -25.52 6.59 -4.74
N VAL A 82 -24.69 5.83 -5.46
CA VAL A 82 -23.76 4.85 -4.86
C VAL A 82 -22.76 5.56 -3.93
N ILE A 83 -22.22 6.70 -4.34
CA ILE A 83 -21.30 7.48 -3.49
C ILE A 83 -21.99 7.92 -2.19
N LYS A 84 -23.25 8.37 -2.26
CA LYS A 84 -24.02 8.77 -1.07
C LYS A 84 -24.28 7.60 -0.13
N GLU A 85 -24.54 6.40 -0.65
CA GLU A 85 -24.69 5.17 0.15
C GLU A 85 -23.39 4.84 0.89
N ILE A 86 -22.25 4.85 0.20
CA ILE A 86 -20.92 4.61 0.80
C ILE A 86 -20.62 5.65 1.91
N ILE A 87 -20.92 6.92 1.66
CA ILE A 87 -20.74 7.99 2.65
C ILE A 87 -21.65 7.78 3.87
N ALA A 88 -22.90 7.37 3.66
CA ALA A 88 -23.82 7.09 4.75
C ALA A 88 -23.31 5.93 5.62
N GLU A 89 -22.82 4.85 4.99
CA GLU A 89 -22.23 3.71 5.71
C GLU A 89 -20.96 4.10 6.48
N GLN A 90 -20.05 4.87 5.87
CA GLN A 90 -18.85 5.37 6.55
C GLN A 90 -19.19 6.22 7.78
N ARG A 91 -20.25 7.03 7.74
CA ARG A 91 -20.68 7.84 8.89
C ARG A 91 -21.26 7.01 10.03
N LEU A 92 -21.88 5.88 9.70
CA LEU A 92 -22.39 4.93 10.70
C LEU A 92 -21.25 4.12 11.33
N ASN A 93 -20.22 3.79 10.55
CA ASN A 93 -19.08 2.99 10.98
C ASN A 93 -17.75 3.60 10.47
N PRO A 94 -17.22 4.65 11.12
CA PRO A 94 -16.01 5.32 10.65
C PRO A 94 -14.76 4.44 10.74
N GLU A 95 -14.69 3.57 11.75
CA GLU A 95 -13.58 2.61 11.95
C GLU A 95 -13.50 1.57 10.85
N SER A 96 -14.61 1.31 10.15
CA SER A 96 -14.58 0.44 8.97
C SER A 96 -13.73 1.07 7.88
N ARG A 97 -13.69 2.39 7.71
CA ARG A 97 -12.94 3.03 6.61
C ARG A 97 -13.43 2.57 5.22
N ILE A 98 -14.72 2.22 5.10
CA ILE A 98 -15.30 1.70 3.86
C ILE A 98 -15.16 2.69 2.69
N ALA A 99 -15.34 3.98 2.96
CA ALA A 99 -15.21 5.03 1.95
C ALA A 99 -13.78 5.09 1.38
N GLN A 100 -12.78 5.06 2.26
CA GLN A 100 -11.37 5.04 1.86
C GLN A 100 -11.03 3.75 1.11
N ARG A 101 -11.50 2.59 1.58
CA ARG A 101 -11.24 1.30 0.91
C ARG A 101 -11.85 1.25 -0.49
N SER A 102 -13.09 1.71 -0.64
CA SER A 102 -13.80 1.78 -1.92
C SER A 102 -13.02 2.66 -2.91
N LEU A 103 -12.72 3.91 -2.52
CA LEU A 103 -11.98 4.83 -3.38
C LEU A 103 -10.57 4.31 -3.71
N ALA A 104 -9.87 3.76 -2.71
CA ALA A 104 -8.54 3.21 -2.92
C ALA A 104 -8.57 2.01 -3.86
N ARG A 105 -9.58 1.13 -3.79
CA ARG A 105 -9.74 0.00 -4.71
C ARG A 105 -10.01 0.50 -6.12
N GLU A 106 -11.02 1.35 -6.28
CA GLU A 106 -11.44 1.89 -7.58
C GLU A 106 -10.28 2.58 -8.31
N LEU A 107 -9.56 3.48 -7.63
CA LEU A 107 -8.48 4.23 -8.26
C LEU A 107 -7.24 3.36 -8.52
N THR A 108 -6.94 2.39 -7.65
CA THR A 108 -5.82 1.47 -7.90
C THR A 108 -6.13 0.58 -9.10
N THR A 109 -7.37 0.07 -9.22
CA THR A 109 -7.83 -0.68 -10.39
C THR A 109 -7.77 0.18 -11.65
N LEU A 110 -8.23 1.43 -11.59
CA LEU A 110 -8.23 2.34 -12.74
C LEU A 110 -6.82 2.63 -13.27
N VAL A 111 -5.84 2.82 -12.37
CA VAL A 111 -4.48 3.22 -12.74
C VAL A 111 -3.57 2.03 -13.04
N HIS A 112 -3.67 0.96 -12.25
CA HIS A 112 -2.72 -0.16 -12.29
C HIS A 112 -3.35 -1.49 -12.73
N GLY A 113 -4.67 -1.55 -12.94
CA GLY A 113 -5.40 -2.76 -13.30
C GLY A 113 -5.83 -3.59 -12.09
N GLU A 114 -6.74 -4.53 -12.34
CA GLU A 114 -7.41 -5.32 -11.30
C GLU A 114 -6.44 -6.20 -10.51
N GLU A 115 -5.55 -6.92 -11.21
CA GLU A 115 -4.57 -7.81 -10.60
C GLU A 115 -3.63 -7.06 -9.64
N ALA A 116 -3.14 -5.89 -10.04
CA ALA A 116 -2.27 -5.06 -9.21
C ALA A 116 -3.01 -4.51 -7.99
N ALA A 117 -4.29 -4.15 -8.15
CA ALA A 117 -5.12 -3.69 -7.05
C ALA A 117 -5.40 -4.81 -6.04
N GLU A 118 -5.60 -6.06 -6.50
CA GLU A 118 -5.77 -7.23 -5.63
C GLU A 118 -4.49 -7.54 -4.88
N ALA A 119 -3.36 -7.54 -5.58
CA ALA A 119 -2.05 -7.73 -4.96
C ALA A 119 -1.75 -6.65 -3.90
N ALA A 120 -2.08 -5.38 -4.18
CA ALA A 120 -1.92 -4.28 -3.23
C ALA A 120 -2.80 -4.43 -1.98
N GLU A 121 -4.03 -4.89 -2.15
CA GLU A 121 -4.95 -5.17 -1.05
C GLU A 121 -4.47 -6.35 -0.19
N GLN A 122 -4.05 -7.44 -0.84
CA GLN A 122 -3.52 -8.60 -0.15
C GLN A 122 -2.21 -8.29 0.56
N ALA A 123 -1.32 -7.51 -0.06
CA ALA A 123 -0.07 -7.04 0.56
C ALA A 123 -0.35 -6.21 1.81
N ALA A 124 -1.33 -5.30 1.75
CA ALA A 124 -1.76 -4.54 2.92
C ALA A 124 -2.28 -5.46 4.02
N ALA A 125 -3.18 -6.40 3.71
CA ALA A 125 -3.68 -7.33 4.72
C ALA A 125 -2.54 -8.09 5.41
N VAL A 126 -1.58 -8.62 4.64
CA VAL A 126 -0.40 -9.33 5.15
C VAL A 126 0.46 -8.44 6.05
N LEU A 127 0.76 -7.21 5.62
CA LEU A 127 1.55 -6.25 6.40
C LEU A 127 0.80 -5.71 7.63
N PHE A 128 -0.52 -5.86 7.69
CA PHE A 128 -1.32 -5.61 8.89
C PHE A 128 -1.57 -6.89 9.74
N GLY A 129 -0.94 -8.00 9.38
CA GLY A 129 -0.88 -9.21 10.19
C GLY A 129 -1.84 -10.32 9.79
N ALA A 130 -2.48 -10.23 8.63
CA ALA A 130 -3.16 -11.37 8.03
C ALA A 130 -2.17 -12.50 7.70
N ASN A 131 -2.69 -13.71 7.57
CA ASN A 131 -1.86 -14.87 7.25
C ASN A 131 -1.29 -14.76 5.81
N PRO A 132 0.04 -14.76 5.63
CA PRO A 132 0.67 -14.63 4.31
C PRO A 132 0.59 -15.89 3.45
N MET A 133 0.11 -17.02 3.98
CA MET A 133 0.06 -18.29 3.22
C MET A 133 -0.83 -18.23 1.98
N SER A 134 -1.78 -17.31 1.91
CA SER A 134 -2.61 -17.08 0.72
C SER A 134 -2.03 -16.06 -0.26
N ALA A 135 -0.91 -15.40 0.09
CA ALA A 135 -0.30 -14.36 -0.73
C ALA A 135 0.14 -14.93 -2.09
N THR A 136 -0.24 -14.26 -3.18
CA THR A 136 0.21 -14.63 -4.53
C THR A 136 1.67 -14.22 -4.77
N PRO A 137 2.35 -14.74 -5.80
CA PRO A 137 3.69 -14.27 -6.15
C PRO A 137 3.74 -12.76 -6.44
N ALA A 138 2.72 -12.20 -7.09
CA ALA A 138 2.61 -10.77 -7.33
C ALA A 138 2.54 -9.98 -6.02
N THR A 139 1.76 -10.45 -5.05
CA THR A 139 1.68 -9.87 -3.70
C THR A 139 3.04 -9.90 -2.99
N LEU A 140 3.80 -11.00 -3.10
CA LEU A 140 5.12 -11.11 -2.46
C LEU A 140 6.16 -10.21 -3.12
N HIS A 141 6.13 -10.08 -4.44
CA HIS A 141 6.97 -9.12 -5.16
C HIS A 141 6.66 -7.68 -4.75
N LEU A 142 5.37 -7.37 -4.54
CA LEU A 142 4.98 -6.06 -4.04
C LEU A 142 5.43 -5.87 -2.59
N ILE A 143 5.27 -6.85 -1.70
CA ILE A 143 5.82 -6.77 -0.33
C ILE A 143 7.35 -6.56 -0.37
N ALA A 144 8.06 -7.23 -1.27
CA ALA A 144 9.50 -7.09 -1.44
C ALA A 144 9.95 -5.67 -1.84
N SER A 145 9.07 -4.85 -2.45
CA SER A 145 9.36 -3.43 -2.72
C SER A 145 9.10 -2.52 -1.52
N GLU A 146 8.35 -2.99 -0.52
CA GLU A 146 7.91 -2.19 0.63
C GLU A 146 8.64 -2.51 1.93
N VAL A 147 9.22 -3.71 2.05
CA VAL A 147 9.96 -4.14 3.24
C VAL A 147 11.39 -4.52 2.89
N PRO A 148 12.34 -4.44 3.84
CA PRO A 148 13.69 -4.91 3.60
C PRO A 148 13.74 -6.39 3.20
N VAL A 149 14.64 -6.70 2.27
CA VAL A 149 14.81 -8.05 1.72
C VAL A 149 16.25 -8.51 1.94
N THR A 150 16.42 -9.75 2.39
CA THR A 150 17.72 -10.43 2.43
C THR A 150 17.66 -11.71 1.62
N GLN A 151 18.68 -11.96 0.80
CA GLN A 151 18.85 -13.24 0.12
C GLN A 151 19.65 -14.20 0.99
N MET A 152 19.15 -15.43 1.17
CA MET A 152 19.81 -16.43 2.01
C MET A 152 19.70 -17.82 1.36
N GLY A 153 20.70 -18.68 1.56
CA GLY A 153 20.60 -20.08 1.17
C GLY A 153 19.73 -20.86 2.15
N ALA A 154 19.08 -21.94 1.70
CA ALA A 154 18.20 -22.75 2.55
C ALA A 154 18.90 -23.30 3.81
N ALA A 155 20.20 -23.60 3.72
CA ALA A 155 20.99 -24.07 4.86
C ALA A 155 21.12 -23.01 5.97
N ALA A 156 21.03 -21.72 5.66
CA ALA A 156 21.10 -20.66 6.66
C ALA A 156 19.87 -20.65 7.60
N LEU A 157 18.75 -21.25 7.18
CA LEU A 157 17.52 -21.33 7.97
C LEU A 157 17.61 -22.29 9.17
N THR A 158 18.68 -23.08 9.30
CA THR A 158 18.86 -23.98 10.44
C THR A 158 19.19 -23.23 11.73
N ASP A 159 19.76 -22.04 11.65
CA ASP A 159 20.07 -21.19 12.80
C ASP A 159 19.11 -20.00 12.86
N SER A 160 18.02 -20.15 13.61
CA SER A 160 17.02 -19.11 13.82
C SER A 160 17.62 -17.82 14.42
N VAL A 161 18.68 -17.90 15.22
CA VAL A 161 19.33 -16.73 15.82
C VAL A 161 20.10 -15.96 14.76
N ALA A 162 20.89 -16.67 13.93
CA ALA A 162 21.65 -16.07 12.83
C ALA A 162 20.72 -15.38 11.83
N VAL A 163 19.60 -16.02 11.45
CA VAL A 163 18.60 -15.44 10.54
C VAL A 163 18.08 -14.10 11.05
N LEU A 164 17.75 -13.98 12.34
CA LEU A 164 17.23 -12.74 12.92
C LEU A 164 18.26 -11.61 12.94
N VAL A 165 19.54 -11.94 13.11
CA VAL A 165 20.63 -10.95 13.10
C VAL A 165 20.95 -10.53 11.67
N GLU A 166 21.00 -11.46 10.72
CA GLU A 166 21.30 -11.17 9.31
C GLU A 166 20.21 -10.33 8.64
N THR A 167 18.94 -10.60 9.00
CA THR A 167 17.80 -9.78 8.60
C THR A 167 17.69 -8.47 9.38
N LYS A 168 18.62 -8.18 10.31
CA LYS A 168 18.62 -6.99 11.17
C LYS A 168 17.34 -6.82 12.01
N LEU A 169 16.53 -7.87 12.14
CA LEU A 169 15.41 -7.89 13.08
C LEU A 169 15.92 -7.91 14.52
N ALA A 170 17.10 -8.45 14.77
CA ALA A 170 17.86 -8.33 16.01
C ALA A 170 19.22 -7.68 15.75
N SER A 171 19.67 -6.82 16.67
CA SER A 171 20.99 -6.18 16.64
C SER A 171 22.14 -7.09 17.09
N SER A 172 21.83 -8.18 17.79
CA SER A 172 22.82 -9.14 18.29
C SER A 172 22.21 -10.53 18.55
N ASN A 173 23.06 -11.54 18.69
CA ASN A 173 22.66 -12.91 19.04
C ASN A 173 21.92 -12.96 20.40
N GLY A 174 22.33 -12.13 21.36
CA GLY A 174 21.68 -12.03 22.67
C GLY A 174 20.26 -11.48 22.55
N GLU A 175 20.07 -10.44 21.74
CA GLU A 175 18.74 -9.89 21.45
C GLU A 175 17.87 -10.91 20.71
N ALA A 176 18.38 -11.58 19.68
CA ALA A 176 17.64 -12.59 18.93
C ALA A 176 17.13 -13.71 19.85
N ARG A 177 17.98 -14.25 20.73
CA ARG A 177 17.55 -15.26 21.72
C ARG A 177 16.47 -14.73 22.65
N ARG A 178 16.60 -13.49 23.15
CA ARG A 178 15.57 -12.85 23.98
C ARG A 178 14.24 -12.72 23.23
N LEU A 179 14.27 -12.28 21.97
CA LEU A 179 13.08 -12.12 21.14
C LEU A 179 12.35 -13.46 20.93
N LEU A 180 13.10 -14.55 20.73
CA LEU A 180 12.56 -15.92 20.63
C LEU A 180 11.98 -16.40 21.97
N THR A 181 12.65 -16.18 23.10
CA THR A 181 12.11 -16.51 24.43
C THR A 181 10.80 -15.77 24.70
N GLN A 182 10.73 -14.50 24.31
CA GLN A 182 9.53 -13.67 24.45
C GLN A 182 8.46 -13.96 23.39
N ARG A 183 8.74 -14.85 22.43
CA ARG A 183 7.84 -15.20 21.34
C ARG A 183 7.38 -13.98 20.53
N SER A 184 8.27 -13.00 20.37
CA SER A 184 7.99 -11.70 19.77
C SER A 184 8.20 -11.64 18.26
N VAL A 185 8.65 -12.75 17.68
CA VAL A 185 8.90 -12.89 16.24
C VAL A 185 7.97 -13.93 15.65
N ARG A 186 7.53 -13.70 14.42
CA ARG A 186 6.76 -14.64 13.62
C ARG A 186 7.44 -14.90 12.28
N ALA A 187 7.28 -16.10 11.75
CA ALA A 187 7.63 -16.45 10.38
C ALA A 187 6.38 -17.01 9.68
N ASN A 188 5.99 -16.43 8.55
CA ASN A 188 4.77 -16.77 7.82
C ASN A 188 3.50 -16.81 8.71
N GLY A 189 3.46 -15.97 9.75
CA GLY A 189 2.37 -15.90 10.73
C GLY A 189 2.53 -16.82 11.94
N GLU A 190 3.37 -17.85 11.87
CA GLU A 190 3.69 -18.77 12.97
C GLU A 190 4.62 -18.10 13.99
N GLN A 191 4.34 -18.26 15.28
CA GLN A 191 5.11 -17.64 16.35
C GLN A 191 6.38 -18.45 16.64
N LEU A 192 7.53 -17.79 16.62
CA LEU A 192 8.82 -18.43 16.84
C LEU A 192 9.18 -18.43 18.33
N ASP A 193 9.66 -19.57 18.82
CA ASP A 193 10.36 -19.69 20.10
C ASP A 193 11.76 -20.33 19.94
N GLN A 194 12.44 -20.62 21.05
CA GLN A 194 13.79 -21.18 21.01
C GLN A 194 13.86 -22.59 20.42
N GLN A 195 12.75 -23.33 20.41
CA GLN A 195 12.67 -24.70 19.89
C GLN A 195 12.21 -24.72 18.43
N THR A 196 11.59 -23.64 17.95
CA THR A 196 11.13 -23.53 16.56
C THR A 196 12.30 -23.56 15.58
N GLN A 197 12.25 -24.53 14.67
CA GLN A 197 13.19 -24.63 13.56
C GLN A 197 12.59 -23.90 12.35
N ILE A 198 13.12 -22.72 12.02
CA ILE A 198 12.66 -21.93 10.87
C ILE A 198 12.71 -22.74 9.57
N ALA A 199 13.73 -23.59 9.40
CA ALA A 199 13.87 -24.48 8.24
C ALA A 199 12.68 -25.45 8.02
N LYS A 200 11.85 -25.72 9.04
CA LYS A 200 10.65 -26.56 8.91
C LYS A 200 9.40 -25.80 8.54
N ILE A 201 9.44 -24.46 8.59
CA ILE A 201 8.30 -23.62 8.25
C ILE A 201 8.13 -23.61 6.73
N PRO A 202 6.92 -23.88 6.21
CA PRO A 202 6.70 -23.92 4.78
C PRO A 202 6.98 -22.56 4.16
N LEU A 203 7.83 -22.56 3.12
CA LEU A 203 8.15 -21.35 2.37
C LEU A 203 6.97 -20.94 1.49
N LEU A 204 6.72 -19.64 1.41
CA LEU A 204 5.73 -19.06 0.50
C LEU A 204 6.21 -19.28 -0.93
N HIS A 205 5.42 -20.00 -1.72
CA HIS A 205 5.76 -20.43 -3.09
C HIS A 205 7.13 -21.12 -3.19
N GLY A 206 7.55 -21.81 -2.13
CA GLY A 206 8.84 -22.53 -2.11
C GLY A 206 10.08 -21.64 -2.13
N ARG A 207 9.93 -20.32 -1.95
CA ARG A 207 11.00 -19.34 -2.14
C ARG A 207 11.09 -18.28 -1.04
N TRP A 208 9.97 -17.79 -0.52
CA TRP A 208 9.99 -16.66 0.41
C TRP A 208 9.63 -17.05 1.84
N LEU A 209 10.25 -16.36 2.81
CA LEU A 209 9.89 -16.44 4.21
C LEU A 209 9.66 -15.01 4.74
N LEU A 210 8.43 -14.69 5.15
CA LEU A 210 8.11 -13.39 5.72
C LEU A 210 8.30 -13.43 7.24
N LEU A 211 9.30 -12.71 7.72
CA LEU A 211 9.55 -12.52 9.13
C LEU A 211 8.87 -11.25 9.64
N ARG A 212 8.37 -11.29 10.87
CA ARG A 212 7.76 -10.15 11.55
C ARG A 212 8.21 -10.08 12.99
N LYS A 213 8.81 -8.97 13.40
CA LYS A 213 9.08 -8.63 14.80
C LYS A 213 8.00 -7.67 15.32
N GLY A 214 7.34 -8.04 16.42
CA GLY A 214 6.28 -7.23 17.02
C GLY A 214 5.12 -7.01 16.06
N LYS A 215 4.63 -5.76 15.97
CA LYS A 215 3.46 -5.42 15.15
C LYS A 215 3.80 -4.89 13.75
N THR A 216 4.91 -4.18 13.58
CA THR A 216 5.16 -3.35 12.39
C THR A 216 6.47 -3.64 11.67
N SER A 217 7.43 -4.35 12.30
CA SER A 217 8.73 -4.61 11.67
C SER A 217 8.66 -5.91 10.86
N TYR A 218 8.58 -5.79 9.54
CA TYR A 218 8.60 -6.91 8.60
C TYR A 218 9.95 -7.00 7.89
N HIS A 219 10.33 -8.21 7.50
CA HIS A 219 11.49 -8.49 6.66
C HIS A 219 11.18 -9.70 5.79
N LEU A 220 11.44 -9.61 4.49
CA LEU A 220 11.25 -10.72 3.57
C LEU A 220 12.60 -11.42 3.33
N VAL A 221 12.66 -12.72 3.57
CA VAL A 221 13.82 -13.52 3.18
C VAL A 221 13.52 -14.18 1.83
N ASP A 222 14.38 -13.94 0.85
CA ASP A 222 14.34 -14.59 -0.46
C ASP A 222 15.34 -15.75 -0.47
N ILE A 223 14.83 -16.98 -0.55
CA ILE A 223 15.66 -18.19 -0.52
C ILE A 223 16.23 -18.43 -1.91
N VAL A 224 17.52 -18.16 -2.04
CA VAL A 224 18.29 -18.46 -3.26
C VAL A 224 18.73 -19.92 -3.23
N ARG A 225 18.65 -20.58 -4.39
CA ARG A 225 19.12 -21.96 -4.57
C ARG A 225 20.64 -22.00 -4.73
#